data_AF-A0A3C1P0F9-F1
#
_entry.id   AF-A0A3C1P0F9-F1
#
_cell.length_a   1.000
_cell.length_b   1.000
_cell.length_c   1.000
_cell.angle_alpha   90.00
_cell.angle_beta   90.00
_cell.angle_gamma   90.00
#
_symmetry.space_group_name_H-M   'P 1'
#
loop_
_entity.id
_entity.type
_entity.pdbx_description
1 polymer ?
#
loop_
_entity_poly.entity_id
_entity_poly.type
_entity_poly.pdbx_seq_one_letter_code
_entity_poly.pdbx_strand_id
1 'polypeptide(L)'
;MVSDNDGGGIFSTLEQGRVIVPSAFERVFGNPLGIDIAALSATLGIPAVTVDTVAGLVEAVDDALGAGGVRIVVARTCPRDREAEILAEVQRAVDSALAYA
;
A
#
# COMPACT_ATOMS: atom_id res chain seq x y z
N MET A 1 10.85 -4.42 2.27
CA MET A 1 9.82 -4.05 1.27
C MET A 1 8.96 -2.95 1.87
N VAL A 2 8.58 -1.97 1.07
CA VAL A 2 7.66 -0.90 1.43
C VAL A 2 6.39 -1.08 0.59
N SER A 3 5.24 -1.22 1.23
CA SER A 3 3.94 -1.16 0.56
C SER A 3 3.53 0.31 0.50
N ASP A 4 3.45 0.88 -0.69
CA ASP A 4 3.28 2.31 -0.90
C ASP A 4 1.95 2.63 -1.57
N ASN A 5 0.98 3.09 -0.77
CA ASN A 5 -0.29 3.69 -1.19
C ASN A 5 -0.31 5.22 -0.93
N ASP A 6 0.87 5.85 -0.81
CA ASP A 6 1.04 7.29 -0.54
C ASP A 6 0.32 7.77 0.73
N GLY A 7 0.42 7.03 1.85
CA GLY A 7 0.03 7.50 3.19
C GLY A 7 -0.64 6.45 4.07
N GLY A 8 -1.56 6.87 4.94
CA GLY A 8 -2.13 6.03 6.00
C GLY A 8 -3.37 5.23 5.60
N GLY A 9 -3.25 4.21 4.74
CA GLY A 9 -4.39 3.40 4.25
C GLY A 9 -5.32 2.81 5.33
N ILE A 10 -4.81 2.54 6.53
CA ILE A 10 -5.58 1.98 7.65
C ILE A 10 -6.78 2.84 8.09
N PHE A 11 -6.73 4.15 7.91
CA PHE A 11 -7.85 5.02 8.32
C PHE A 11 -9.04 4.92 7.37
N SER A 12 -8.83 4.47 6.13
CA SER A 12 -9.90 4.28 5.14
C SER A 12 -10.81 3.12 5.52
N THR A 13 -10.36 2.22 6.39
CA THR A 13 -11.11 1.04 6.82
C THR A 13 -11.91 1.26 8.12
N LEU A 14 -11.80 2.44 8.74
CA LEU A 14 -12.51 2.77 10.00
C LEU A 14 -13.78 3.60 9.72
N GLU A 15 -14.65 3.78 10.73
CA GLU A 15 -15.88 4.58 10.61
C GLU A 15 -15.64 5.99 10.05
N GLN A 16 -14.47 6.57 10.32
CA GLN A 16 -14.05 7.89 9.84
C GLN A 16 -13.95 7.95 8.31
N GLY A 17 -13.58 6.85 7.63
CA GLY A 17 -13.58 6.76 6.16
C GLY A 17 -14.98 6.77 5.54
N ARG A 18 -16.04 6.49 6.32
CA ARG A 18 -17.44 6.44 5.86
C ARG A 18 -18.25 7.69 6.18
N VAL A 19 -17.81 8.51 7.14
CA VAL A 19 -18.60 9.62 7.71
C VAL A 19 -18.05 10.99 7.33
N ILE A 20 -16.77 11.08 6.95
CA ILE A 20 -16.10 12.36 6.65
C ILE A 20 -16.15 12.65 5.16
N VAL A 21 -16.43 13.91 4.79
CA VAL A 21 -16.34 14.40 3.41
C VAL A 21 -14.93 14.09 2.86
N PRO A 22 -14.77 13.50 1.65
CA PRO A 22 -13.48 13.01 1.15
C PRO A 22 -12.30 13.98 1.29
N SER A 23 -12.53 15.28 1.05
CA SER A 23 -11.51 16.33 1.18
C SER A 23 -11.03 16.57 2.62
N ALA A 24 -11.88 16.34 3.61
CA ALA A 24 -11.50 16.44 5.02
C ALA A 24 -10.80 15.15 5.50
N PHE A 25 -11.14 13.99 4.93
CA PHE A 25 -10.45 12.73 5.21
C PHE A 25 -9.00 12.77 4.73
N GLU A 26 -8.76 13.18 3.48
CA GLU A 26 -7.41 13.27 2.91
C GLU A 26 -6.48 14.17 3.72
N ARG A 27 -6.99 15.32 4.20
CA ARG A 27 -6.23 16.28 4.99
C ARG A 27 -5.89 15.79 6.40
N VAL A 28 -6.77 15.00 7.03
CA VAL A 28 -6.62 14.61 8.45
C VAL A 28 -6.02 13.22 8.61
N PHE A 29 -6.30 12.31 7.67
CA PHE A 29 -5.95 10.90 7.77
C PHE A 29 -5.18 10.37 6.55
N GLY A 30 -5.43 10.91 5.36
CA GLY A 30 -4.72 10.51 4.15
C GLY A 30 -3.23 10.85 4.23
N ASN A 31 -2.92 12.11 4.57
CA ASN A 31 -1.55 12.65 4.64
C ASN A 31 -0.64 12.15 3.50
N PRO A 32 -1.02 12.40 2.23
CA PRO A 32 -0.19 12.05 1.09
C PRO A 32 1.18 12.70 1.24
N LEU A 33 2.20 11.87 1.30
CA LEU A 33 3.56 12.33 1.58
C LEU A 33 4.20 12.85 0.30
N GLY A 34 3.82 12.32 -0.87
CA GLY A 34 4.41 12.70 -2.15
C GLY A 34 5.92 12.43 -2.21
N ILE A 35 6.41 11.52 -1.36
CA ILE A 35 7.83 11.22 -1.22
C ILE A 35 8.18 10.12 -2.21
N ASP A 36 9.18 10.35 -3.05
CA ASP A 36 9.85 9.27 -3.77
C ASP A 36 10.76 8.51 -2.80
N ILE A 37 10.24 7.38 -2.27
CA ILE A 37 10.93 6.54 -1.29
C ILE A 37 12.21 5.95 -1.88
N ALA A 38 12.23 5.62 -3.18
CA ALA A 38 13.43 5.09 -3.83
C ALA A 38 14.51 6.17 -3.94
N ALA A 39 14.13 7.39 -4.34
CA ALA A 39 15.06 8.53 -4.36
C ALA A 39 15.59 8.87 -2.96
N LEU A 40 14.74 8.86 -1.93
CA LEU A 40 15.15 9.07 -0.54
C LEU A 40 16.15 7.99 -0.09
N SER A 41 15.88 6.73 -0.40
CA SER A 41 16.77 5.60 -0.07
C SER A 41 18.14 5.73 -0.73
N ALA A 42 18.18 6.23 -1.97
CA ALA A 42 19.43 6.48 -2.69
C ALA A 42 20.31 7.53 -1.97
N THR A 43 19.73 8.53 -1.31
CA THR A 43 20.50 9.50 -0.50
C THR A 43 21.21 8.88 0.71
N LEU A 44 20.72 7.72 1.17
CA LEU A 44 21.31 6.94 2.26
C LEU A 44 22.28 5.87 1.74
N GLY A 45 22.53 5.81 0.42
CA GLY A 45 23.36 4.79 -0.21
C GLY A 45 22.73 3.40 -0.24
N ILE A 46 21.42 3.29 0.00
CA ILE A 46 20.70 2.02 -0.01
C ILE A 46 20.09 1.83 -1.41
N PRO A 47 20.45 0.76 -2.15
CA PRO A 47 19.83 0.45 -3.43
C PRO A 47 18.32 0.26 -3.27
N ALA A 48 17.55 0.97 -4.09
CA ALA A 48 16.10 0.91 -4.07
C ALA A 48 15.52 0.83 -5.48
N VAL A 49 14.43 0.09 -5.62
CA VAL A 49 13.65 -0.02 -6.86
C VAL A 49 12.17 0.14 -6.55
N THR A 50 11.44 0.79 -7.46
CA THR A 50 9.99 0.94 -7.40
C THR A 50 9.33 0.07 -8.46
N VAL A 51 8.33 -0.70 -8.04
CA VAL A 51 7.56 -1.63 -8.90
C VAL A 51 6.06 -1.40 -8.71
N ASP A 52 5.29 -1.62 -9.76
CA ASP A 52 3.83 -1.38 -9.80
C ASP A 52 3.03 -2.60 -10.32
N THR A 53 3.71 -3.73 -10.51
CA THR A 53 3.08 -5.00 -10.93
C THR A 53 3.49 -6.14 -10.02
N VAL A 54 2.64 -7.16 -9.93
CA VAL A 54 2.94 -8.40 -9.18
C VAL A 54 4.17 -9.11 -9.77
N ALA A 55 4.28 -9.19 -11.10
CA ALA A 55 5.43 -9.80 -11.75
C ALA A 55 6.73 -9.05 -11.44
N GLY A 56 6.73 -7.71 -11.54
CA GLY A 56 7.88 -6.89 -11.19
C GLY A 56 8.25 -6.97 -9.71
N LEU A 57 7.26 -7.13 -8.81
CA LEU A 57 7.51 -7.35 -7.40
C LEU A 57 8.23 -8.66 -7.14
N VAL A 58 7.80 -9.75 -7.78
CA VAL A 58 8.46 -11.06 -7.66
C VAL A 58 9.91 -10.97 -8.13
N GLU A 59 10.13 -10.43 -9.34
CA GLU A 59 11.46 -10.26 -9.92
C GLU A 59 12.37 -9.38 -9.03
N ALA A 60 11.88 -8.22 -8.58
CA ALA A 60 12.66 -7.31 -7.74
C ALA A 60 13.03 -7.92 -6.38
N VAL A 61 12.16 -8.76 -5.81
CA VAL A 61 12.46 -9.49 -4.55
C VAL A 61 13.52 -10.57 -4.80
N ASP A 62 13.40 -11.35 -5.87
CA ASP A 62 14.37 -12.38 -6.22
C ASP A 62 15.76 -11.78 -6.49
N ASP A 63 15.83 -10.69 -7.26
CA ASP A 63 17.06 -9.93 -7.50
C ASP A 63 17.67 -9.39 -6.20
N ALA A 64 16.82 -8.85 -5.33
CA ALA A 64 17.27 -8.30 -4.06
C ALA A 64 17.83 -9.36 -3.11
N LEU A 65 17.26 -10.58 -3.13
CA LEU A 65 17.76 -11.71 -2.37
C LEU A 65 19.08 -12.21 -2.96
N GLY A 66 19.14 -12.40 -4.29
CA GLY A 66 20.31 -12.93 -4.98
C GLY A 66 21.57 -12.08 -4.81
N ALA A 67 21.41 -10.75 -4.76
CA ALA A 67 22.55 -9.86 -4.67
C ALA A 67 23.05 -9.63 -3.21
N GLY A 68 22.32 -10.07 -2.16
CA GLY A 68 22.70 -9.99 -0.73
C GLY A 68 22.89 -8.59 -0.09
N GLY A 69 22.80 -8.45 1.24
CA GLY A 69 22.85 -7.13 1.91
C GLY A 69 21.50 -6.39 1.91
N VAL A 70 21.50 -5.13 2.38
CA VAL A 70 20.26 -4.34 2.55
C VAL A 70 19.84 -3.68 1.24
N ARG A 71 18.60 -3.92 0.82
CA ARG A 71 17.96 -3.31 -0.35
C ARG A 71 16.50 -2.98 -0.06
N ILE A 72 15.96 -2.03 -0.81
CA ILE A 72 14.57 -1.59 -0.67
C ILE A 72 13.81 -1.87 -1.97
N VAL A 73 12.70 -2.59 -1.85
CA VAL A 73 11.70 -2.74 -2.92
C VAL A 73 10.47 -1.95 -2.49
N VAL A 74 10.13 -0.91 -3.24
CA VAL A 74 8.93 -0.09 -3.07
C VAL A 74 7.86 -0.63 -4.00
N ALA A 75 6.83 -1.25 -3.44
CA ALA A 75 5.70 -1.75 -4.18
C ALA A 75 4.58 -0.71 -4.17
N ARG A 76 4.35 -0.05 -5.30
CA ARG A 76 3.19 0.82 -5.47
C ARG A 76 1.93 -0.02 -5.50
N THR A 77 1.01 0.28 -4.60
CA THR A 77 -0.28 -0.41 -4.51
C THR A 77 -1.39 0.45 -5.10
N CYS A 78 -2.61 -0.09 -5.12
CA CYS A 78 -3.78 0.69 -5.52
C CYS A 78 -4.01 1.89 -4.57
N PRO A 79 -4.77 2.89 -5.04
CA PRO A 79 -5.29 3.96 -4.18
C PRO A 79 -6.03 3.41 -2.94
N ARG A 80 -5.98 4.15 -1.83
CA ARG A 80 -6.51 3.71 -0.52
C ARG A 80 -8.03 3.49 -0.49
N ASP A 81 -8.78 4.25 -1.28
CA ASP A 81 -10.21 4.07 -1.45
C ASP A 81 -10.50 2.72 -2.13
N ARG A 82 -9.74 2.38 -3.17
CA ARG A 82 -9.84 1.08 -3.82
C ARG A 82 -9.45 -0.08 -2.90
N GLU A 83 -8.42 0.11 -2.09
CA GLU A 83 -8.00 -0.86 -1.07
C GLU A 83 -9.14 -1.13 -0.05
N ALA A 84 -9.79 -0.06 0.44
CA ALA A 84 -10.92 -0.17 1.37
C ALA A 84 -12.15 -0.84 0.74
N GLU A 85 -12.45 -0.57 -0.52
CA GLU A 85 -13.52 -1.24 -1.27
C GLU A 85 -13.27 -2.74 -1.36
N ILE A 86 -12.05 -3.16 -1.75
CA ILE A 86 -11.66 -4.57 -1.85
C ILE A 86 -11.84 -5.26 -0.50
N LEU A 87 -11.40 -4.63 0.59
CA LEU A 87 -11.55 -5.19 1.93
C LEU A 87 -13.02 -5.38 2.31
N ALA A 88 -13.87 -4.38 2.02
CA ALA A 88 -15.31 -4.45 2.29
C ALA A 88 -16.04 -5.49 1.41
N GLU A 89 -15.58 -5.72 0.18
CA GLU A 89 -16.05 -6.80 -0.69
C GLU A 89 -15.71 -8.17 -0.11
N VAL A 90 -14.46 -8.38 0.29
CA VAL A 90 -14.00 -9.64 0.90
C VAL A 90 -14.75 -9.93 2.19
N GLN A 91 -14.90 -8.94 3.08
CA GLN A 91 -15.63 -9.12 4.34
C GLN A 91 -17.08 -9.55 4.10
N ARG A 92 -17.80 -8.88 3.19
CA ARG A 92 -19.19 -9.24 2.84
C ARG A 92 -19.29 -10.65 2.24
N ALA A 93 -18.32 -11.05 1.43
CA ALA A 93 -18.29 -12.39 0.84
C ALA A 93 -18.09 -13.47 1.91
N VAL A 94 -17.18 -13.23 2.87
CA VAL A 94 -16.95 -14.13 4.01
C VAL A 94 -18.19 -14.22 4.89
N ASP A 95 -18.80 -13.08 5.25
CA ASP A 95 -20.02 -13.06 6.08
C ASP A 95 -21.16 -13.83 5.42
N SER A 96 -21.32 -13.66 4.09
CA SER A 96 -22.32 -14.39 3.32
C SER A 96 -22.07 -15.90 3.33
N ALA A 97 -20.82 -16.34 3.12
CA ALA A 97 -20.46 -17.76 3.12
C ALA A 97 -20.70 -18.42 4.48
N LEU A 98 -20.42 -17.73 5.57
CA LEU A 98 -20.65 -18.21 6.93
C LEU A 98 -22.15 -18.24 7.30
N ALA A 99 -22.97 -17.35 6.73
CA ALA A 99 -24.42 -17.35 6.96
C ALA A 99 -25.15 -18.54 6.29
N TYR A 100 -24.52 -19.19 5.31
CA TYR A 100 -25.02 -20.39 4.64
C TYR A 100 -24.35 -21.69 5.14
N ALA A 101 -23.51 -21.63 6.17
CA ALA A 101 -22.83 -22.75 6.80
C ALA A 101 -23.52 -23.17 8.11
#